data_AF-A0A7K0V0F7-F1
#
_entry.id   AF-A0A7K0V0F7-F1
#
_cell.length_a   1.000
_cell.length_b   1.000
_cell.length_c   1.000
_cell.angle_alpha   90.00
_cell.angle_beta   90.00
_cell.angle_gamma   90.00
#
_symmetry.space_group_name_H-M   'P 1'
#
loop_
_entity.id
_entity.type
_entity.pdbx_description
1 polymer ?
#
loop_
_entity_poly.entity_id
_entity_poly.type
_entity_poly.pdbx_seq_one_letter_code
_entity_poly.pdbx_strand_id
1 'polypeptide(L)'
;MGNVAELFAGVGGFRIGLARAGWKTVFSNQWEPATKVQHASDVYVARFGEEGHSNEDIAKVESLPKNIDLLVGGFPCQDYSVAKTLNSSKGLKGKKGVLWWEILRLVHQQKPKFIFLENVDRLLKSPSNQRGRDFAVMLKTLGDEGYTIEWRVVNAAEYGFPQRRIRVFIVATKNKAGKKRGTPESILSKSGILARALPVEKIVEYLTEIELSDEADRISSHFNKGGGKSPFMNSGYYENGIAFTYKSTAKLSSSSMVLGDVLQPDSQIPDEYWVEDKRLKEWKYLKGAKSIERTHKGSGTTYNYAEGKMAFPDLLTNPSRTILTGEGGTTPSRFKHIIQTKNGFRRLTPVELERLNGFPDDWSKYDSNGKQVSDAKRAFFMGNALVIGLIEIVGKVISFDLKIED
;
A
#
# COMPACT_ATOMS: atom_id res chain seq x y z
N MET A 1 -17.38 -16.22 11.35
CA MET A 1 -16.20 -15.33 11.20
C MET A 1 -15.58 -15.67 9.86
N GLY A 2 -15.39 -14.69 8.96
CA GLY A 2 -14.87 -14.95 7.61
C GLY A 2 -13.38 -15.28 7.61
N ASN A 3 -12.95 -16.11 6.66
CA ASN A 3 -11.57 -16.54 6.51
C ASN A 3 -10.80 -15.67 5.50
N VAL A 4 -9.54 -15.37 5.83
CA VAL A 4 -8.65 -14.52 5.04
C VAL A 4 -7.42 -15.28 4.54
N ALA A 5 -7.07 -15.04 3.28
CA ALA A 5 -5.75 -15.32 2.73
C ALA A 5 -4.98 -14.00 2.53
N GLU A 6 -3.84 -13.84 3.19
CA GLU A 6 -3.00 -12.64 3.16
C GLU A 6 -1.76 -12.86 2.28
N LEU A 7 -1.71 -12.24 1.11
CA LEU A 7 -0.56 -12.29 0.21
C LEU A 7 0.36 -11.10 0.47
N PHE A 8 1.67 -11.31 0.35
CA PHE A 8 2.68 -10.26 0.58
C PHE A 8 2.54 -9.62 1.96
N ALA A 9 2.47 -10.46 2.99
CA ALA A 9 2.03 -10.09 4.34
C ALA A 9 2.92 -9.04 5.03
N GLY A 10 4.18 -8.91 4.61
CA GLY A 10 5.20 -8.11 5.29
C GLY A 10 5.32 -8.56 6.74
N VAL A 11 5.23 -7.61 7.68
CA VAL A 11 5.19 -7.89 9.13
C VAL A 11 3.75 -7.98 9.68
N GLY A 12 2.74 -8.16 8.82
CA GLY A 12 1.36 -8.51 9.20
C GLY A 12 0.41 -7.34 9.44
N GLY A 13 0.62 -6.21 8.78
CA GLY A 13 -0.26 -5.05 8.90
C GLY A 13 -1.71 -5.35 8.49
N PHE A 14 -1.92 -6.14 7.43
CA PHE A 14 -3.26 -6.56 7.03
C PHE A 14 -3.90 -7.44 8.09
N ARG A 15 -3.20 -8.50 8.55
CA ARG A 15 -3.69 -9.40 9.61
C ARG A 15 -4.11 -8.68 10.89
N ILE A 16 -3.33 -7.72 11.39
CA ILE A 16 -3.72 -6.97 12.61
C ILE A 16 -5.02 -6.20 12.37
N GLY A 17 -5.12 -5.45 11.28
CA GLY A 17 -6.30 -4.63 10.98
C GLY A 17 -7.55 -5.50 10.78
N LEU A 18 -7.41 -6.61 10.05
CA LEU A 18 -8.50 -7.53 9.78
C LEU A 18 -8.92 -8.33 11.02
N ALA A 19 -7.98 -8.75 11.87
CA ALA A 19 -8.31 -9.39 13.15
C ALA A 19 -9.16 -8.46 14.04
N ARG A 20 -8.80 -7.17 14.13
CA ARG A 20 -9.60 -6.14 14.84
C ARG A 20 -10.98 -5.91 14.20
N ALA A 21 -11.11 -6.17 12.91
CA ALA A 21 -12.38 -6.13 12.18
C ALA A 21 -13.18 -7.46 12.28
N GLY A 22 -12.71 -8.45 13.03
CA GLY A 22 -13.41 -9.72 13.25
C GLY A 22 -13.23 -10.75 12.14
N TRP A 23 -12.09 -10.73 11.45
CA TRP A 23 -11.69 -11.74 10.46
C TRP A 23 -10.66 -12.73 11.01
N LYS A 24 -10.62 -13.93 10.42
CA LYS A 24 -9.61 -14.94 10.73
C LYS A 24 -8.66 -15.15 9.56
N THR A 25 -7.39 -14.79 9.72
CA THR A 25 -6.36 -15.19 8.75
C THR A 25 -6.05 -16.66 8.89
N VAL A 26 -6.27 -17.44 7.83
CA VAL A 26 -6.00 -18.89 7.76
C VAL A 26 -4.84 -19.22 6.83
N PHE A 27 -4.41 -18.26 6.01
CA PHE A 27 -3.23 -18.37 5.16
C PHE A 27 -2.51 -17.03 5.08
N SER A 28 -1.19 -17.07 5.07
CA SER A 28 -0.34 -15.92 4.78
C SER A 28 0.86 -16.31 3.92
N ASN A 29 1.29 -15.42 3.04
CA ASN A 29 2.51 -15.59 2.25
C ASN A 29 3.40 -14.34 2.36
N GLN A 30 4.70 -14.53 2.61
CA GLN A 30 5.68 -13.45 2.60
C GLN A 30 7.03 -13.97 2.10
N TRP A 31 7.57 -13.35 1.06
CA TRP A 31 8.86 -13.69 0.48
C TRP A 31 9.62 -12.44 0.04
N GLU A 32 10.91 -12.38 0.38
CA GLU A 32 11.86 -11.32 0.05
C GLU A 32 12.90 -11.85 -0.96
N PRO A 33 12.65 -11.76 -2.28
CA PRO A 33 13.48 -12.41 -3.30
C PRO A 33 14.91 -11.83 -3.41
N ALA A 34 15.12 -10.62 -2.91
CA ALA A 34 16.40 -9.92 -2.98
C ALA A 34 17.35 -10.27 -1.81
N THR A 35 16.92 -11.08 -0.85
CA THR A 35 17.71 -11.39 0.35
C THR A 35 17.71 -12.88 0.65
N LYS A 36 18.82 -13.39 1.20
CA LYS A 36 18.87 -14.77 1.72
C LYS A 36 18.08 -14.91 3.01
N VAL A 37 18.19 -13.91 3.89
CA VAL A 37 17.45 -13.85 5.16
C VAL A 37 16.07 -13.25 4.89
N GLN A 38 15.03 -13.88 5.45
CA GLN A 38 13.63 -13.56 5.24
C GLN A 38 13.06 -12.83 6.46
N HIS A 39 13.68 -11.71 6.82
CA HIS A 39 13.41 -11.01 8.07
C HIS A 39 11.92 -10.65 8.27
N ALA A 40 11.20 -10.28 7.21
CA ALA A 40 9.77 -9.95 7.32
C ALA A 40 8.94 -11.20 7.67
N SER A 41 9.25 -12.34 7.05
CA SER A 41 8.62 -13.63 7.36
C SER A 41 8.99 -14.08 8.78
N ASP A 42 10.25 -13.96 9.18
CA ASP A 42 10.68 -14.35 10.53
C ASP A 42 9.97 -13.52 11.62
N VAL A 43 9.83 -12.21 11.43
CA VAL A 43 9.04 -11.34 12.33
C VAL A 43 7.56 -11.71 12.31
N TYR A 44 7.00 -12.03 11.14
CA TYR A 44 5.61 -12.46 11.03
C TYR A 44 5.36 -13.74 11.85
N VAL A 45 6.22 -14.75 11.69
CA VAL A 45 6.15 -16.02 12.43
C VAL A 45 6.35 -15.81 13.93
N ALA A 46 7.27 -14.92 14.34
CA ALA A 46 7.44 -14.57 15.75
C ALA A 46 6.16 -14.04 16.42
N ARG A 47 5.27 -13.42 15.64
CA ARG A 47 4.03 -12.81 16.13
C ARG A 47 2.81 -13.70 16.02
N PHE A 48 2.76 -14.54 14.99
CA PHE A 48 1.56 -15.27 14.64
C PHE A 48 1.71 -16.79 14.61
N GLY A 49 2.92 -17.31 14.79
CA GLY A 49 3.25 -18.71 14.55
C GLY A 49 3.45 -19.03 13.07
N GLU A 50 3.96 -20.23 12.82
CA GLU A 50 4.23 -20.75 11.46
C GLU A 50 2.99 -21.38 10.80
N GLU A 51 1.95 -21.69 11.58
CA GLU A 51 0.75 -22.34 11.08
C GLU A 51 0.06 -21.48 10.00
N GLY A 52 -0.07 -22.06 8.80
CA GLY A 52 -0.64 -21.38 7.64
C GLY A 52 0.23 -20.28 7.04
N HIS A 53 1.52 -20.17 7.42
CA HIS A 53 2.46 -19.23 6.84
C HIS A 53 3.33 -19.88 5.76
N SER A 54 3.45 -19.22 4.60
CA SER A 54 4.31 -19.61 3.49
C SER A 54 5.42 -18.58 3.31
N ASN A 55 6.67 -19.02 3.46
CA ASN A 55 7.88 -18.25 3.19
C ASN A 55 8.50 -18.66 1.84
N GLU A 56 7.67 -18.66 0.79
CA GLU A 56 8.10 -19.03 -0.56
C GLU A 56 7.62 -17.99 -1.57
N ASP A 57 8.28 -17.95 -2.73
CA ASP A 57 7.78 -17.20 -3.88
C ASP A 57 6.32 -17.59 -4.15
N ILE A 58 5.43 -16.59 -4.25
CA ILE A 58 4.00 -16.80 -4.47
C ILE A 58 3.71 -17.63 -5.72
N ALA A 59 4.60 -17.59 -6.73
CA ALA A 59 4.49 -18.41 -7.93
C ALA A 59 4.61 -19.93 -7.65
N LYS A 60 5.15 -20.32 -6.49
CA LYS A 60 5.23 -21.71 -6.02
C LYS A 60 4.02 -22.14 -5.20
N VAL A 61 3.20 -21.20 -4.72
CA VAL A 61 1.99 -21.53 -3.97
C VAL A 61 0.93 -22.06 -4.94
N GLU A 62 0.74 -23.38 -4.94
CA GLU A 62 -0.14 -24.06 -5.90
C GLU A 62 -1.63 -23.76 -5.66
N SER A 63 -2.04 -23.71 -4.39
CA SER A 63 -3.41 -23.43 -3.97
C SER A 63 -3.48 -22.81 -2.58
N LEU A 64 -4.59 -22.13 -2.28
CA LEU A 64 -4.91 -21.65 -0.94
C LEU A 64 -5.79 -22.68 -0.20
N PRO A 65 -5.87 -22.61 1.15
CA PRO A 65 -6.86 -23.38 1.90
C PRO A 65 -8.28 -23.16 1.39
N LYS A 66 -9.17 -24.14 1.58
CA LYS A 66 -10.58 -24.00 1.17
C LYS A 66 -11.29 -22.93 1.99
N ASN A 67 -12.41 -22.42 1.45
CA ASN A 67 -13.31 -21.48 2.11
C ASN A 67 -12.66 -20.14 2.47
N ILE A 68 -11.91 -19.54 1.54
CA ILE A 68 -11.43 -18.16 1.66
C ILE A 68 -12.56 -17.20 1.27
N ASP A 69 -13.00 -16.38 2.22
CA ASP A 69 -14.00 -15.34 1.98
C ASP A 69 -13.36 -14.06 1.46
N LEU A 70 -12.16 -13.74 1.94
CA LEU A 70 -11.44 -12.50 1.62
C LEU A 70 -9.97 -12.80 1.26
N LEU A 71 -9.54 -12.38 0.07
CA LEU A 71 -8.14 -12.35 -0.31
C LEU A 71 -7.60 -10.92 -0.17
N VAL A 72 -6.47 -10.74 0.52
CA VAL A 72 -5.83 -9.43 0.67
C VAL A 72 -4.39 -9.43 0.22
N GLY A 73 -3.84 -8.26 -0.13
CA GLY A 73 -2.41 -8.12 -0.34
C GLY A 73 -1.94 -6.73 -0.76
N GLY A 74 -0.78 -6.33 -0.20
CA GLY A 74 -0.04 -5.13 -0.59
C GLY A 74 1.12 -5.51 -1.50
N PHE A 75 0.85 -5.72 -2.79
CA PHE A 75 1.85 -6.28 -3.70
C PHE A 75 2.91 -5.23 -4.14
N PRO A 76 4.17 -5.64 -4.40
CA PRO A 76 5.26 -4.72 -4.72
C PRO A 76 4.96 -3.75 -5.88
N CYS A 77 5.13 -2.45 -5.61
CA CYS A 77 4.94 -1.36 -6.58
C CYS A 77 5.94 -1.38 -7.75
N GLN A 78 7.13 -2.00 -7.61
CA GLN A 78 8.17 -1.93 -8.64
C GLN A 78 7.91 -2.86 -9.83
N ASP A 79 6.96 -3.80 -9.70
CA ASP A 79 6.69 -4.86 -10.67
C ASP A 79 5.30 -4.76 -11.31
N TYR A 80 4.77 -3.54 -11.52
CA TYR A 80 3.47 -3.29 -12.16
C TYR A 80 3.27 -3.86 -13.57
N SER A 81 4.35 -4.31 -14.20
CA SER A 81 4.36 -4.62 -15.62
C SER A 81 3.51 -5.85 -15.97
N VAL A 82 2.20 -5.67 -16.14
CA VAL A 82 1.26 -6.65 -16.73
C VAL A 82 1.46 -6.84 -18.25
N ALA A 83 2.58 -6.32 -18.79
CA ALA A 83 2.88 -6.20 -20.22
C ALA A 83 2.95 -7.52 -21.00
N LYS A 84 2.99 -8.68 -20.34
CA LYS A 84 2.89 -9.99 -20.99
C LYS A 84 1.71 -10.73 -20.40
N THR A 85 0.65 -10.82 -21.19
CA THR A 85 -0.57 -11.53 -20.82
C THR A 85 -0.40 -13.04 -20.86
N LEU A 86 -1.33 -13.76 -20.22
CA LEU A 86 -1.25 -15.22 -20.04
C LEU A 86 -1.02 -15.99 -21.36
N ASN A 87 -1.64 -15.57 -22.47
CA ASN A 87 -1.47 -16.18 -23.80
C ASN A 87 -0.05 -16.02 -24.38
N SER A 88 0.67 -14.94 -24.01
CA SER A 88 2.09 -14.72 -24.34
C SER A 88 3.05 -15.25 -23.27
N SER A 89 2.53 -15.77 -22.16
CA SER A 89 3.29 -16.19 -20.97
C SER A 89 3.58 -17.70 -20.89
N LYS A 90 3.11 -18.51 -21.86
CA LYS A 90 3.29 -19.97 -21.94
C LYS A 90 4.75 -20.47 -21.95
N GLY A 91 5.74 -19.61 -21.71
CA GLY A 91 7.16 -19.98 -21.55
C GLY A 91 7.93 -19.10 -20.56
N LEU A 92 7.27 -18.38 -19.64
CA LEU A 92 7.93 -17.40 -18.76
C LEU A 92 7.71 -17.69 -17.27
N LYS A 93 8.23 -18.82 -16.79
CA LYS A 93 8.53 -18.97 -15.36
C LYS A 93 9.57 -17.89 -14.97
N GLY A 94 9.18 -16.96 -14.09
CA GLY A 94 10.12 -16.08 -13.36
C GLY A 94 10.56 -14.75 -14.00
N LYS A 95 9.74 -14.05 -14.81
CA LYS A 95 10.08 -12.69 -15.30
C LYS A 95 9.18 -11.59 -14.71
N LYS A 96 9.77 -10.44 -14.38
CA LYS A 96 9.10 -9.24 -13.83
C LYS A 96 7.81 -8.89 -14.59
N GLY A 97 6.71 -8.73 -13.85
CA GLY A 97 5.34 -8.69 -14.38
C GLY A 97 4.43 -9.85 -13.95
N VAL A 98 5.01 -10.83 -13.23
CA VAL A 98 4.40 -12.10 -12.79
C VAL A 98 3.43 -11.96 -11.62
N LEU A 99 3.67 -11.04 -10.66
CA LEU A 99 2.94 -11.08 -9.38
C LEU A 99 1.43 -10.83 -9.51
N TRP A 100 1.00 -9.95 -10.43
CA TRP A 100 -0.43 -9.77 -10.71
C TRP A 100 -1.07 -11.06 -11.22
N TRP A 101 -0.40 -11.75 -12.15
CA TRP A 101 -0.91 -13.00 -12.71
C TRP A 101 -0.96 -14.12 -11.67
N GLU A 102 -0.04 -14.14 -10.70
CA GLU A 102 -0.11 -15.08 -9.57
C GLU A 102 -1.29 -14.77 -8.63
N ILE A 103 -1.56 -13.49 -8.34
CA ILE A 103 -2.77 -13.10 -7.61
C ILE A 103 -4.01 -13.56 -8.39
N LEU A 104 -4.08 -13.26 -9.69
CA LEU A 104 -5.21 -13.63 -10.54
C LEU A 104 -5.39 -15.15 -10.62
N ARG A 105 -4.31 -15.92 -10.71
CA ARG A 105 -4.35 -17.40 -10.68
C ARG A 105 -4.99 -17.92 -9.40
N LEU A 106 -4.59 -17.38 -8.23
CA LEU A 106 -5.17 -17.78 -6.95
C LEU A 106 -6.64 -17.34 -6.83
N VAL A 107 -6.98 -16.15 -7.33
CA VAL A 107 -8.37 -15.66 -7.42
C VAL A 107 -9.21 -16.57 -8.31
N HIS A 108 -8.70 -16.98 -9.47
CA HIS A 108 -9.40 -17.86 -10.41
C HIS A 108 -9.74 -19.22 -9.78
N GLN A 109 -8.80 -19.80 -9.04
CA GLN A 109 -8.97 -21.09 -8.37
C GLN A 109 -9.93 -21.02 -7.18
N GLN A 110 -9.83 -19.97 -6.35
CA GLN A 110 -10.56 -19.89 -5.08
C GLN A 110 -11.88 -19.14 -5.17
N LYS A 111 -11.99 -18.20 -6.12
CA LYS A 111 -13.14 -17.32 -6.32
C LYS A 111 -13.67 -16.70 -5.00
N PRO A 112 -12.80 -16.03 -4.19
CA PRO A 112 -13.20 -15.46 -2.90
C PRO A 112 -14.34 -14.47 -3.05
N LYS A 113 -15.18 -14.32 -2.02
CA LYS A 113 -16.32 -13.37 -2.06
C LYS A 113 -15.82 -11.93 -2.25
N PHE A 114 -14.70 -11.61 -1.60
CA PHE A 114 -14.08 -10.29 -1.62
C PHE A 114 -12.58 -10.37 -1.90
N ILE A 115 -12.04 -9.32 -2.51
CA ILE A 115 -10.62 -9.08 -2.68
C ILE A 115 -10.32 -7.67 -2.19
N PHE A 116 -9.30 -7.47 -1.37
CA PHE A 116 -8.86 -6.15 -0.91
C PHE A 116 -7.35 -5.96 -1.10
N LEU A 117 -7.00 -5.16 -2.10
CA LEU A 117 -5.61 -4.87 -2.46
C LEU A 117 -5.22 -3.44 -2.09
N GLU A 118 -3.94 -3.26 -1.80
CA GLU A 118 -3.33 -1.96 -1.55
C GLU A 118 -2.11 -1.77 -2.46
N ASN A 119 -1.92 -0.53 -2.94
CA ASN A 119 -0.70 -0.13 -3.62
C ASN A 119 -0.46 1.38 -3.54
N VAL A 120 0.64 1.89 -4.10
CA VAL A 120 0.82 3.34 -4.26
C VAL A 120 -0.08 3.89 -5.37
N ASP A 121 -0.49 5.16 -5.25
CA ASP A 121 -1.40 5.85 -6.18
C ASP A 121 -0.89 5.88 -7.64
N ARG A 122 0.43 5.79 -7.83
CA ARG A 122 1.07 5.70 -9.14
C ARG A 122 0.56 4.54 -9.98
N LEU A 123 0.04 3.47 -9.36
CA LEU A 123 -0.55 2.33 -10.05
C LEU A 123 -1.62 2.77 -11.08
N LEU A 124 -2.48 3.73 -10.72
CA LEU A 124 -3.52 4.27 -11.60
C LEU A 124 -2.96 4.90 -12.88
N LYS A 125 -1.66 5.19 -12.90
CA LYS A 125 -0.97 5.84 -14.01
C LYS A 125 0.09 4.95 -14.64
N SER A 126 0.21 3.69 -14.21
CA SER A 126 1.23 2.76 -14.72
C SER A 126 0.89 2.22 -16.11
N PRO A 127 1.88 1.94 -16.97
CA PRO A 127 3.29 2.31 -16.85
C PRO A 127 3.55 3.78 -17.21
N SER A 128 4.76 4.27 -16.96
CA SER A 128 5.15 5.65 -17.29
C SER A 128 5.12 5.97 -18.78
N ASN A 129 5.33 4.99 -19.65
CA ASN A 129 5.34 5.16 -21.11
C ASN A 129 3.96 4.97 -21.78
N GLN A 130 2.93 4.51 -21.05
CA GLN A 130 1.58 4.28 -21.56
C GLN A 130 0.57 4.40 -20.40
N ARG A 131 0.25 5.63 -20.02
CA ARG A 131 -0.37 5.93 -18.71
C ARG A 131 -1.71 5.23 -18.52
N GLY A 132 -1.85 4.45 -17.45
CA GLY A 132 -3.11 3.81 -17.06
C GLY A 132 -3.34 2.41 -17.64
N ARG A 133 -2.53 1.97 -18.62
CA ARG A 133 -2.67 0.62 -19.21
C ARG A 133 -2.64 -0.49 -18.17
N ASP A 134 -1.69 -0.48 -17.24
CA ASP A 134 -1.54 -1.61 -16.32
C ASP A 134 -2.78 -1.75 -15.42
N PHE A 135 -3.33 -0.61 -14.98
CA PHE A 135 -4.55 -0.58 -14.18
C PHE A 135 -5.78 -1.03 -14.99
N ALA A 136 -5.88 -0.63 -16.26
CA ALA A 136 -6.95 -1.10 -17.16
C ALA A 136 -6.95 -2.63 -17.33
N VAL A 137 -5.78 -3.24 -17.51
CA VAL A 137 -5.62 -4.70 -17.58
C VAL A 137 -6.03 -5.37 -16.26
N MET A 138 -5.64 -4.80 -15.11
CA MET A 138 -6.07 -5.32 -13.80
C MET A 138 -7.60 -5.29 -13.64
N LEU A 139 -8.25 -4.17 -14.00
CA LEU A 139 -9.70 -4.05 -13.94
C LEU A 139 -10.38 -5.08 -14.84
N LYS A 140 -9.95 -5.19 -16.11
CA LYS A 140 -10.50 -6.16 -17.06
C LYS A 140 -10.34 -7.59 -16.55
N THR A 141 -9.14 -7.98 -16.15
CA THR A 141 -8.87 -9.37 -15.75
C THR A 141 -9.61 -9.78 -14.47
N LEU A 142 -9.76 -8.90 -13.47
CA LEU A 142 -10.66 -9.18 -12.35
C LEU A 142 -12.14 -9.17 -12.75
N GLY A 143 -12.52 -8.28 -13.66
CA GLY A 143 -13.85 -8.25 -14.26
C GLY A 143 -14.25 -9.58 -14.88
N ASP A 144 -13.35 -10.16 -15.67
CA ASP A 144 -13.51 -11.46 -16.33
C ASP A 144 -13.61 -12.61 -15.34
N GLU A 145 -12.98 -12.49 -14.18
CA GLU A 145 -13.14 -13.43 -13.07
C GLU A 145 -14.51 -13.33 -12.37
N GLY A 146 -15.34 -12.35 -12.76
CA GLY A 146 -16.69 -12.14 -12.28
C GLY A 146 -16.79 -11.16 -11.12
N TYR A 147 -15.93 -10.15 -11.06
CA TYR A 147 -15.92 -9.15 -9.98
C TYR A 147 -16.32 -7.76 -10.48
N THR A 148 -17.02 -7.03 -9.62
CA THR A 148 -17.04 -5.56 -9.69
C THR A 148 -16.00 -4.97 -8.76
N ILE A 149 -15.45 -3.82 -9.13
CA ILE A 149 -14.24 -3.31 -8.49
C ILE A 149 -14.43 -1.85 -8.11
N GLU A 150 -14.22 -1.51 -6.85
CA GLU A 150 -14.10 -0.13 -6.38
C GLU A 150 -12.63 0.20 -6.17
N TRP A 151 -12.20 1.43 -6.49
CA TRP A 151 -10.92 1.95 -6.05
C TRP A 151 -11.02 3.35 -5.47
N ARG A 152 -10.11 3.66 -4.55
CA ARG A 152 -9.95 4.99 -3.96
C ARG A 152 -8.51 5.27 -3.60
N VAL A 153 -8.01 6.46 -3.95
CA VAL A 153 -6.77 6.99 -3.39
C VAL A 153 -7.07 7.62 -2.05
N VAL A 154 -6.34 7.18 -1.03
CA VAL A 154 -6.58 7.44 0.38
C VAL A 154 -5.32 8.04 0.96
N ASN A 155 -5.42 9.21 1.57
CA ASN A 155 -4.38 9.76 2.42
C ASN A 155 -4.74 9.45 3.88
N ALA A 156 -3.95 8.65 4.59
CA ALA A 156 -4.29 8.21 5.94
C ALA A 156 -4.55 9.39 6.92
N ALA A 157 -3.86 10.51 6.75
CA ALA A 157 -4.08 11.73 7.54
C ALA A 157 -5.49 12.34 7.39
N GLU A 158 -6.12 12.21 6.22
CA GLU A 158 -7.49 12.70 5.99
C GLU A 158 -8.52 11.90 6.80
N TYR A 159 -8.17 10.66 7.16
CA TYR A 159 -9.01 9.74 7.94
C TYR A 159 -8.52 9.60 9.39
N GLY A 160 -7.78 10.60 9.88
CA GLY A 160 -7.45 10.75 11.30
C GLY A 160 -6.13 10.11 11.77
N PHE A 161 -5.38 9.45 10.88
CA PHE A 161 -4.12 8.78 11.26
C PHE A 161 -2.90 9.72 11.21
N PRO A 162 -1.84 9.48 12.00
CA PRO A 162 -0.73 10.42 12.19
C PRO A 162 0.26 10.46 11.02
N GLN A 163 -0.12 10.06 9.80
CA GLN A 163 0.78 9.98 8.66
C GLN A 163 0.10 10.37 7.36
N ARG A 164 0.73 11.27 6.60
CA ARG A 164 0.39 11.59 5.21
C ARG A 164 0.88 10.48 4.30
N ARG A 165 0.24 9.30 4.37
CA ARG A 165 0.54 8.13 3.54
C ARG A 165 -0.57 7.97 2.50
N ILE A 166 -0.22 8.24 1.24
CA ILE A 166 -1.16 8.21 0.10
C ILE A 166 -1.06 6.86 -0.61
N ARG A 167 -2.17 6.12 -0.69
CA ARG A 167 -2.25 4.77 -1.28
C ARG A 167 -3.54 4.60 -2.06
N VAL A 168 -3.55 3.75 -3.07
CA VAL A 168 -4.77 3.29 -3.72
C VAL A 168 -5.23 2.00 -3.05
N PHE A 169 -6.48 1.99 -2.61
CA PHE A 169 -7.19 0.82 -2.13
C PHE A 169 -8.10 0.32 -3.24
N ILE A 170 -8.11 -0.99 -3.46
CA ILE A 170 -8.92 -1.64 -4.49
C ILE A 170 -9.73 -2.74 -3.79
N VAL A 171 -11.05 -2.66 -3.86
CA VAL A 171 -11.95 -3.67 -3.31
C VAL A 171 -12.74 -4.29 -4.46
N ALA A 172 -12.58 -5.59 -4.67
CA ALA A 172 -13.35 -6.34 -5.64
C ALA A 172 -14.40 -7.21 -4.92
N THR A 173 -15.64 -7.17 -5.39
CA THR A 173 -16.76 -7.96 -4.88
C THR A 173 -17.26 -8.90 -5.96
N LYS A 174 -17.36 -10.20 -5.64
CA LYS A 174 -17.83 -11.21 -6.58
C LYS A 174 -19.28 -10.95 -6.97
N ASN A 175 -19.58 -11.03 -8.26
CA ASN A 175 -20.92 -10.82 -8.80
C ASN A 175 -21.86 -11.91 -8.33
N LYS A 176 -23.08 -11.49 -7.96
CA LYS A 176 -24.21 -12.39 -7.69
C LYS A 176 -25.29 -12.15 -8.74
N ALA A 177 -25.80 -13.24 -9.32
CA ALA A 177 -26.91 -13.17 -10.26
C ALA A 177 -28.12 -12.47 -9.61
N GLY A 178 -28.75 -11.54 -10.33
CA GLY A 178 -29.97 -10.85 -9.88
C GLY A 178 -29.79 -9.78 -8.80
N LYS A 179 -28.57 -9.53 -8.28
CA LYS A 179 -28.33 -8.45 -7.30
C LYS A 179 -28.42 -7.09 -8.00
N LYS A 180 -29.51 -6.35 -7.76
CA LYS A 180 -29.63 -4.95 -8.21
C LYS A 180 -28.57 -4.10 -7.49
N ARG A 181 -27.80 -3.36 -8.25
CA ARG A 181 -26.79 -2.42 -7.74
C ARG A 181 -27.28 -0.99 -7.91
N GLY A 182 -26.76 -0.08 -7.09
CA GLY A 182 -27.01 1.35 -7.24
C GLY A 182 -26.33 1.91 -8.50
N THR A 183 -26.58 3.17 -8.82
CA THR A 183 -25.84 3.85 -9.89
C THR A 183 -24.35 3.98 -9.53
N PRO A 184 -23.44 4.09 -10.52
CA PRO A 184 -22.01 4.28 -10.24
C PRO A 184 -21.72 5.45 -9.29
N GLU A 185 -22.45 6.57 -9.41
CA GLU A 185 -22.34 7.71 -8.51
C GLU A 185 -22.73 7.35 -7.08
N SER A 186 -23.84 6.61 -6.92
CA SER A 186 -24.30 6.16 -5.59
C SER A 186 -23.30 5.21 -4.95
N ILE A 187 -22.76 4.26 -5.72
CA ILE A 187 -21.76 3.30 -5.24
C ILE A 187 -20.54 4.06 -4.76
N LEU A 188 -20.03 4.98 -5.58
CA LEU A 188 -18.79 5.68 -5.26
C LEU A 188 -18.93 6.72 -4.16
N SER A 189 -20.10 7.33 -3.99
CA SER A 189 -20.28 8.40 -2.99
C SER A 189 -20.86 7.92 -1.67
N LYS A 190 -21.65 6.83 -1.67
CA LYS A 190 -22.48 6.46 -0.50
C LYS A 190 -22.55 4.97 -0.20
N SER A 191 -22.86 4.12 -1.18
CA SER A 191 -23.28 2.74 -0.92
C SER A 191 -22.16 1.69 -1.06
N GLY A 192 -21.14 1.97 -1.85
CA GLY A 192 -19.98 1.10 -2.04
C GLY A 192 -19.20 0.86 -0.75
N ILE A 193 -18.41 -0.21 -0.73
CA ILE A 193 -17.59 -0.58 0.43
C ILE A 193 -16.63 0.56 0.77
N LEU A 194 -15.93 1.11 -0.23
CA LEU A 194 -14.98 2.20 0.00
C LEU A 194 -15.70 3.51 0.34
N ALA A 195 -16.89 3.76 -0.23
CA ALA A 195 -17.73 4.90 0.12
C ALA A 195 -18.15 4.92 1.60
N ARG A 196 -18.60 3.79 2.12
CA ARG A 196 -18.99 3.65 3.53
C ARG A 196 -17.80 3.68 4.48
N ALA A 197 -16.70 3.03 4.09
CA ALA A 197 -15.50 2.94 4.91
C ALA A 197 -14.74 4.28 4.98
N LEU A 198 -14.59 4.95 3.84
CA LEU A 198 -13.68 6.08 3.67
C LEU A 198 -14.41 7.23 2.96
N PRO A 199 -15.38 7.88 3.62
CA PRO A 199 -16.31 8.81 2.98
C PRO A 199 -15.62 9.99 2.31
N VAL A 200 -16.27 10.51 1.26
CA VAL A 200 -15.83 11.68 0.50
C VAL A 200 -16.78 12.86 0.75
N GLU A 201 -16.24 14.08 0.73
CA GLU A 201 -17.02 15.32 0.94
C GLU A 201 -17.63 15.83 -0.36
N LYS A 202 -16.84 15.84 -1.45
CA LYS A 202 -17.21 16.43 -2.74
C LYS A 202 -16.78 15.56 -3.90
N ILE A 203 -17.60 15.56 -4.94
CA ILE A 203 -17.25 15.12 -6.29
C ILE A 203 -16.82 16.38 -7.05
N VAL A 204 -15.57 16.44 -7.47
CA VAL A 204 -14.93 17.66 -8.00
C VAL A 204 -14.98 17.72 -9.52
N GLU A 205 -15.03 16.55 -10.17
CA GLU A 205 -15.08 16.42 -11.64
C GLU A 205 -16.23 15.46 -12.02
N TYR A 206 -16.83 15.67 -13.20
CA TYR A 206 -17.92 14.83 -13.70
C TYR A 206 -17.49 13.36 -13.83
N LEU A 207 -18.43 12.45 -13.66
CA LEU A 207 -18.22 11.03 -13.87
C LEU A 207 -17.75 10.79 -15.31
N THR A 208 -16.59 10.17 -15.46
CA THR A 208 -16.02 9.77 -16.75
C THR A 208 -16.18 8.27 -16.91
N GLU A 209 -16.66 7.86 -18.09
CA GLU A 209 -16.76 6.46 -18.48
C GLU A 209 -15.56 6.06 -19.35
N ILE A 210 -15.01 4.88 -19.09
CA ILE A 210 -13.89 4.31 -19.85
C ILE A 210 -14.32 2.91 -20.26
N GLU A 211 -14.46 2.71 -21.56
CA GLU A 211 -14.77 1.40 -22.12
C GLU A 211 -13.52 0.48 -22.09
N LEU A 212 -13.70 -0.69 -21.49
CA LEU A 212 -12.72 -1.77 -21.32
C LEU A 212 -13.37 -3.10 -21.75
N SER A 213 -14.12 -3.08 -22.85
CA SER A 213 -14.81 -4.25 -23.42
C SER A 213 -13.85 -5.20 -24.15
N ASP A 214 -12.70 -4.67 -24.62
CA ASP A 214 -11.64 -5.42 -25.28
C ASP A 214 -10.97 -6.46 -24.38
N GLU A 215 -10.50 -7.56 -24.97
CA GLU A 215 -9.65 -8.55 -24.31
C GLU A 215 -8.39 -7.93 -23.67
N ALA A 216 -7.93 -8.51 -22.55
CA ALA A 216 -6.78 -8.00 -21.80
C ALA A 216 -5.51 -7.83 -22.67
N ASP A 217 -5.30 -8.73 -23.64
CA ASP A 217 -4.20 -8.68 -24.62
C ASP A 217 -4.27 -7.43 -25.51
N ARG A 218 -5.48 -7.07 -25.94
CA ARG A 218 -5.73 -5.89 -26.78
C ARG A 218 -5.59 -4.62 -25.96
N ILE A 219 -6.14 -4.57 -24.75
CA ILE A 219 -5.97 -3.47 -23.80
C ILE A 219 -4.47 -3.22 -23.53
N SER A 220 -3.70 -4.27 -23.26
CA SER A 220 -2.26 -4.17 -23.01
C SER A 220 -1.50 -3.52 -24.18
N SER A 221 -1.95 -3.76 -25.41
CA SER A 221 -1.26 -3.27 -26.61
C SER A 221 -1.70 -1.87 -27.05
N HIS A 222 -2.96 -1.48 -26.81
CA HIS A 222 -3.57 -0.29 -27.42
C HIS A 222 -4.12 0.74 -26.43
N PHE A 223 -4.46 0.35 -25.20
CA PHE A 223 -5.13 1.24 -24.26
C PHE A 223 -4.31 2.50 -23.98
N ASN A 224 -4.89 3.66 -24.25
CA ASN A 224 -4.28 4.98 -24.04
C ASN A 224 -2.88 5.13 -24.66
N LYS A 225 -2.61 4.44 -25.79
CA LYS A 225 -1.35 4.56 -26.51
C LYS A 225 -1.20 5.98 -27.09
N GLY A 226 -0.08 6.63 -26.80
CA GLY A 226 0.14 8.04 -27.15
C GLY A 226 -0.53 9.05 -26.22
N GLY A 227 -1.30 8.59 -25.22
CA GLY A 227 -1.94 9.47 -24.24
C GLY A 227 -0.95 10.04 -23.22
N GLY A 228 -0.98 11.37 -23.03
CA GLY A 228 -0.08 12.06 -22.10
C GLY A 228 -0.44 11.90 -20.61
N LYS A 229 -1.69 11.55 -20.29
CA LYS A 229 -2.20 11.41 -18.92
C LYS A 229 -3.00 10.11 -18.79
N SER A 230 -3.08 9.58 -17.56
CA SER A 230 -3.97 8.45 -17.29
C SER A 230 -5.43 8.92 -17.31
N PRO A 231 -6.36 8.13 -17.89
CA PRO A 231 -7.78 8.44 -17.83
C PRO A 231 -8.39 8.14 -16.44
N PHE A 232 -7.71 7.32 -15.62
CA PHE A 232 -8.21 6.97 -14.28
C PHE A 232 -7.98 8.09 -13.27
N MET A 233 -9.05 8.47 -12.58
CA MET A 233 -9.01 9.44 -11.48
C MET A 233 -8.91 8.73 -10.12
N ASN A 234 -8.92 9.51 -9.03
CA ASN A 234 -8.60 9.03 -7.69
C ASN A 234 -9.73 8.22 -7.03
N SER A 235 -10.92 8.14 -7.62
CA SER A 235 -12.01 7.25 -7.20
C SER A 235 -12.68 6.66 -8.43
N GLY A 236 -13.10 5.41 -8.35
CA GLY A 236 -13.89 4.81 -9.41
C GLY A 236 -14.39 3.41 -9.15
N TYR A 237 -15.27 2.98 -10.04
CA TYR A 237 -16.04 1.76 -9.98
C TYR A 237 -15.99 1.08 -11.35
N TYR A 238 -15.78 -0.22 -11.38
CA TYR A 238 -15.77 -1.01 -12.60
C TYR A 238 -16.85 -2.09 -12.54
N GLU A 239 -17.61 -2.20 -13.62
CA GLU A 239 -18.63 -3.23 -13.83
C GLU A 239 -18.85 -3.48 -15.33
N ASN A 240 -18.95 -4.75 -15.72
CA ASN A 240 -19.34 -5.19 -17.07
C ASN A 240 -18.56 -4.51 -18.21
N GLY A 241 -17.23 -4.43 -18.09
CA GLY A 241 -16.39 -3.83 -19.14
C GLY A 241 -16.37 -2.31 -19.14
N ILE A 242 -16.99 -1.63 -18.17
CA ILE A 242 -17.00 -0.17 -18.09
C ILE A 242 -16.40 0.27 -16.76
N ALA A 243 -15.42 1.17 -16.81
CA ALA A 243 -14.89 1.84 -15.64
C ALA A 243 -15.44 3.26 -15.53
N PHE A 244 -16.10 3.56 -14.41
CA PHE A 244 -16.62 4.86 -14.05
C PHE A 244 -15.64 5.52 -13.06
N THR A 245 -15.18 6.73 -13.34
CA THR A 245 -14.18 7.39 -12.47
C THR A 245 -14.46 8.87 -12.32
N TYR A 246 -14.16 9.40 -11.13
CA TYR A 246 -14.22 10.84 -10.86
C TYR A 246 -13.14 11.24 -9.86
N LYS A 247 -12.93 12.55 -9.76
CA LYS A 247 -12.05 13.15 -8.76
C LYS A 247 -12.81 13.50 -7.49
N SER A 248 -12.45 12.87 -6.38
CA SER A 248 -13.07 13.04 -5.07
C SER A 248 -12.13 13.77 -4.10
N THR A 249 -12.70 14.40 -3.07
CA THR A 249 -11.96 14.82 -1.88
C THR A 249 -12.48 14.07 -0.67
N ALA A 250 -11.58 13.55 0.16
CA ALA A 250 -11.96 12.87 1.40
C ALA A 250 -12.79 13.78 2.30
N LYS A 251 -13.74 13.18 3.01
CA LYS A 251 -14.38 13.82 4.16
C LYS A 251 -13.41 13.72 5.33
N LEU A 252 -12.89 14.87 5.75
CA LEU A 252 -11.88 14.92 6.80
C LEU A 252 -12.45 14.37 8.12
N SER A 253 -11.65 13.53 8.78
CA SER A 253 -11.97 13.06 10.13
C SER A 253 -12.09 14.25 11.10
N SER A 254 -13.08 14.19 11.99
CA SER A 254 -13.24 15.16 13.08
C SER A 254 -12.18 15.01 14.18
N SER A 255 -11.52 13.85 14.24
CA SER A 255 -10.40 13.57 15.13
C SER A 255 -9.18 13.21 14.28
N SER A 256 -8.09 13.95 14.46
CA SER A 256 -6.84 13.70 13.76
C SER A 256 -5.69 13.57 14.74
N MET A 257 -4.86 12.56 14.50
CA MET A 257 -3.59 12.40 15.19
C MET A 257 -2.49 13.15 14.42
N VAL A 258 -1.50 13.62 15.16
CA VAL A 258 -0.31 14.30 14.64
C VAL A 258 0.95 13.53 15.01
N LEU A 259 2.10 13.92 14.46
CA LEU A 259 3.38 13.28 14.76
C LEU A 259 3.70 13.33 16.27
N GLY A 260 3.32 14.40 16.96
CA GLY A 260 3.52 14.52 18.41
C GLY A 260 2.83 13.43 19.23
N ASP A 261 1.68 12.92 18.77
CA ASP A 261 0.85 11.98 19.55
C ASP A 261 1.44 10.58 19.64
N VAL A 262 2.40 10.25 18.76
CA VAL A 262 3.02 8.91 18.70
C VAL A 262 4.39 8.84 19.34
N LEU A 263 4.92 9.97 19.83
CA LEU A 263 6.28 10.04 20.35
C LEU A 263 6.44 9.28 21.67
N GLN A 264 7.62 8.70 21.88
CA GLN A 264 8.04 8.23 23.19
C GLN A 264 8.52 9.43 24.04
N PRO A 265 8.38 9.35 25.38
CA PRO A 265 9.01 10.32 26.26
C PRO A 265 10.52 10.38 26.02
N ASP A 266 11.08 11.59 26.02
CA ASP A 266 12.52 11.80 25.78
C ASP A 266 13.42 11.01 26.75
N SER A 267 12.94 10.73 27.97
CA SER A 267 13.66 9.92 28.97
C SER A 267 13.82 8.44 28.58
N GLN A 268 13.10 7.96 27.55
CA GLN A 268 13.19 6.60 27.03
C GLN A 268 13.97 6.52 25.71
N ILE A 269 14.47 7.64 25.21
CA ILE A 269 15.15 7.71 23.91
C ILE A 269 16.65 7.42 24.11
N PRO A 270 17.21 6.39 23.46
CA PRO A 270 18.64 6.11 23.54
C PRO A 270 19.50 7.23 22.94
N ASP A 271 20.68 7.45 23.51
CA ASP A 271 21.62 8.51 23.12
C ASP A 271 21.92 8.56 21.61
N GLU A 272 22.01 7.40 20.96
CA GLU A 272 22.29 7.29 19.53
C GLU A 272 21.23 7.93 18.62
N TYR A 273 20.00 8.16 19.11
CA TYR A 273 18.93 8.82 18.36
C TYR A 273 19.01 10.34 18.39
N TRP A 274 19.76 10.90 19.34
CA TRP A 274 20.01 12.33 19.43
C TRP A 274 20.99 12.78 18.36
N VAL A 275 20.70 13.92 17.75
CA VAL A 275 21.53 14.48 16.69
C VAL A 275 22.52 15.45 17.32
N GLU A 276 23.80 15.08 17.26
CA GLU A 276 24.89 15.95 17.70
C GLU A 276 24.89 17.30 16.96
N ASP A 277 25.11 18.39 17.69
CA ASP A 277 25.10 19.76 17.16
C ASP A 277 26.03 19.94 15.96
N LYS A 278 27.20 19.28 15.99
CA LYS A 278 28.19 19.33 14.89
C LYS A 278 27.64 18.80 13.57
N ARG A 279 26.64 17.92 13.62
CA ARG A 279 26.00 17.30 12.44
C ARG A 279 24.76 18.04 11.97
N LEU A 280 24.22 18.99 12.75
CA LEU A 280 23.01 19.75 12.37
C LEU A 280 23.20 20.54 11.07
N LYS A 281 24.41 21.01 10.78
CA LYS A 281 24.72 21.70 9.51
C LYS A 281 24.48 20.78 8.30
N GLU A 282 24.90 19.52 8.41
CA GLU A 282 24.71 18.51 7.36
C GLU A 282 23.21 18.21 7.14
N TRP A 283 22.46 18.03 8.24
CA TRP A 283 21.01 17.83 8.16
C TRP A 283 20.27 19.00 7.51
N LYS A 284 20.57 20.24 7.92
CA LYS A 284 20.00 21.45 7.33
C LYS A 284 20.31 21.55 5.84
N TYR A 285 21.53 21.24 5.43
CA TYR A 285 21.92 21.21 4.01
C TYR A 285 21.17 20.14 3.21
N LEU A 286 21.01 18.93 3.75
CA LEU A 286 20.30 17.85 3.07
C LEU A 286 18.79 18.14 2.91
N LYS A 287 18.19 18.83 3.89
CA LYS A 287 16.77 19.23 3.90
C LYS A 287 16.49 20.51 3.12
N GLY A 288 17.51 21.36 2.94
CA GLY A 288 17.43 22.58 2.16
C GLY A 288 17.14 22.34 0.68
N ALA A 289 16.63 23.38 0.02
CA ALA A 289 16.60 23.41 -1.45
C ALA A 289 18.02 23.62 -1.99
N LYS A 290 18.32 23.01 -3.13
CA LYS A 290 19.61 23.16 -3.82
C LYS A 290 19.45 22.90 -5.31
N SER A 291 20.25 23.59 -6.10
CA SER A 291 20.43 23.32 -7.52
C SER A 291 21.92 23.19 -7.75
N ILE A 292 22.37 22.00 -8.13
CA ILE A 292 23.79 21.69 -8.32
C ILE A 292 23.98 21.03 -9.67
N GLU A 293 25.03 21.41 -10.39
CA GLU A 293 25.43 20.70 -11.59
C GLU A 293 25.98 19.32 -11.22
N ARG A 294 25.55 18.29 -11.93
CA ARG A 294 26.03 16.91 -11.78
C ARG A 294 26.41 16.34 -13.12
N THR A 295 27.45 15.51 -13.12
CA THR A 295 27.87 14.77 -14.31
C THR A 295 27.41 13.32 -14.19
N HIS A 296 26.67 12.83 -15.18
CA HIS A 296 26.30 11.42 -15.24
C HIS A 296 27.56 10.57 -15.47
N LYS A 297 27.93 9.73 -14.49
CA LYS A 297 29.19 8.95 -14.50
C LYS A 297 29.36 8.05 -15.73
N GLY A 298 28.27 7.61 -16.36
CA GLY A 298 28.33 6.74 -17.53
C GLY A 298 28.41 7.48 -18.87
N SER A 299 27.83 8.66 -19.00
CA SER A 299 27.71 9.37 -20.30
C SER A 299 28.52 10.67 -20.37
N GLY A 300 29.08 11.14 -19.25
CA GLY A 300 29.79 12.42 -19.17
C GLY A 300 28.88 13.65 -19.30
N THR A 301 27.58 13.47 -19.54
CA THR A 301 26.61 14.55 -19.70
C THR A 301 26.41 15.30 -18.39
N THR A 302 26.60 16.61 -18.41
CA THR A 302 26.26 17.49 -17.29
C THR A 302 24.75 17.78 -17.29
N TYR A 303 24.15 17.78 -16.11
CA TYR A 303 22.76 18.16 -15.91
C TYR A 303 22.61 18.90 -14.59
N ASN A 304 21.70 19.87 -14.56
CA ASN A 304 21.36 20.56 -13.32
C ASN A 304 20.41 19.70 -12.49
N TYR A 305 20.90 19.24 -11.35
CA TYR A 305 20.13 18.53 -10.35
C TYR A 305 19.55 19.54 -9.35
N ALA A 306 18.24 19.75 -9.44
CA ALA A 306 17.50 20.59 -8.51
C ALA A 306 16.68 19.73 -7.53
N GLU A 307 16.71 20.11 -6.25
CA GLU A 307 15.86 19.56 -5.18
C GLU A 307 15.20 20.69 -4.40
N GLY A 308 13.90 20.56 -4.10
CA GLY A 308 13.16 21.53 -3.30
C GLY A 308 13.51 21.52 -1.81
N LYS A 309 12.83 22.33 -1.00
CA LYS A 309 12.98 22.32 0.48
C LYS A 309 12.10 21.23 1.10
N MET A 310 12.58 20.56 2.14
CA MET A 310 11.79 19.70 3.03
C MET A 310 11.61 20.37 4.40
N ALA A 311 10.55 19.98 5.12
CA ALA A 311 10.36 20.41 6.50
C ALA A 311 11.59 20.01 7.35
N PHE A 312 12.07 20.96 8.14
CA PHE A 312 13.15 20.77 9.11
C PHE A 312 12.97 21.76 10.27
N PRO A 313 12.79 21.27 11.51
CA PRO A 313 12.42 19.89 11.84
C PRO A 313 11.06 19.49 11.25
N ASP A 314 10.75 18.20 11.26
CA ASP A 314 9.40 17.70 11.07
C ASP A 314 8.51 18.26 12.21
N LEU A 315 7.36 18.86 11.84
CA LEU A 315 6.48 19.55 12.78
C LEU A 315 5.63 18.55 13.57
N LEU A 316 5.67 18.65 14.89
CA LEU A 316 4.91 17.77 15.80
C LEU A 316 3.40 18.02 15.76
N THR A 317 2.98 19.21 15.35
CA THR A 317 1.58 19.63 15.24
C THR A 317 0.91 19.21 13.93
N ASN A 318 1.66 18.55 13.04
CA ASN A 318 1.14 18.06 11.76
C ASN A 318 1.19 16.53 11.73
N PRO A 319 0.33 15.88 10.92
CA PRO A 319 0.54 14.49 10.56
C PRO A 319 1.93 14.31 9.95
N SER A 320 2.58 13.21 10.31
CA SER A 320 3.92 12.87 9.83
C SER A 320 3.95 12.75 8.31
N ARG A 321 5.10 12.96 7.68
CA ARG A 321 5.27 12.61 6.26
C ARG A 321 5.35 11.07 6.11
N THR A 322 5.23 10.57 4.88
CA THR A 322 5.36 9.13 4.64
C THR A 322 6.74 8.62 5.10
N ILE A 323 6.76 7.55 5.88
CA ILE A 323 7.99 6.83 6.25
C ILE A 323 8.57 6.18 4.99
N LEU A 324 9.87 6.34 4.78
CA LEU A 324 10.59 5.74 3.66
C LEU A 324 11.47 4.59 4.16
N THR A 325 11.81 3.65 3.28
CA THR A 325 12.60 2.46 3.66
C THR A 325 14.03 2.79 4.14
N GLY A 326 14.54 3.97 3.79
CA GLY A 326 15.85 4.49 4.23
C GLY A 326 15.83 5.28 5.54
N GLU A 327 14.81 5.12 6.36
CA GLU A 327 14.60 5.87 7.59
C GLU A 327 15.63 5.50 8.70
N GLY A 328 16.10 4.25 8.70
CA GLY A 328 16.99 3.72 9.74
C GLY A 328 18.44 4.20 9.68
N GLY A 329 19.17 4.03 10.79
CA GLY A 329 20.60 4.32 10.92
C GLY A 329 20.94 5.80 11.21
N THR A 330 22.20 6.07 11.53
CA THR A 330 22.66 7.37 12.09
C THR A 330 23.11 8.40 11.05
N THR A 331 23.33 8.00 9.79
CA THR A 331 23.79 8.91 8.72
C THR A 331 22.71 9.93 8.35
N PRO A 332 23.05 11.22 8.18
CA PRO A 332 22.08 12.25 7.87
C PRO A 332 21.51 12.00 6.49
N SER A 333 20.22 12.19 6.38
CA SER A 333 19.52 11.93 5.13
C SER A 333 18.36 12.88 5.02
N ARG A 334 18.19 13.40 3.81
CA ARG A 334 17.02 14.20 3.44
C ARG A 334 15.70 13.49 3.75
N PHE A 335 15.69 12.16 3.62
CA PHE A 335 14.51 11.32 3.75
C PHE A 335 14.19 10.87 5.18
N LYS A 336 15.07 11.13 6.15
CA LYS A 336 14.89 10.74 7.56
C LYS A 336 14.19 11.81 8.36
N HIS A 337 13.35 11.40 9.30
CA HIS A 337 12.62 12.30 10.18
C HIS A 337 13.60 12.85 11.19
N ILE A 338 13.44 14.14 11.45
CA ILE A 338 14.16 14.80 12.52
C ILE A 338 13.20 15.76 13.19
N ILE A 339 12.98 15.57 14.47
CA ILE A 339 12.11 16.43 15.28
C ILE A 339 12.97 17.25 16.22
N GLN A 340 12.39 18.35 16.70
CA GLN A 340 12.96 19.14 17.78
C GLN A 340 12.07 19.00 19.01
N THR A 341 12.67 18.60 20.12
CA THR A 341 12.03 18.58 21.44
C THR A 341 12.68 19.62 22.34
N LYS A 342 12.22 19.70 23.60
CA LYS A 342 12.85 20.56 24.62
C LYS A 342 14.31 20.18 24.91
N ASN A 343 14.71 18.94 24.64
CA ASN A 343 16.03 18.41 24.95
C ASN A 343 16.99 18.40 23.73
N GLY A 344 16.52 18.84 22.55
CA GLY A 344 17.35 18.95 21.35
C GLY A 344 16.72 18.32 20.10
N PHE A 345 17.53 18.13 19.07
CA PHE A 345 17.11 17.47 17.83
C PHE A 345 17.33 15.96 17.92
N ARG A 346 16.33 15.18 17.53
CA ARG A 346 16.45 13.72 17.48
C ARG A 346 15.74 13.11 16.28
N ARG A 347 16.19 11.91 15.92
CA ARG A 347 15.51 11.02 14.96
C ARG A 347 14.34 10.31 15.65
N LEU A 348 13.45 9.74 14.84
CA LEU A 348 12.40 8.85 15.35
C LEU A 348 12.95 7.46 15.64
N THR A 349 12.47 6.83 16.72
CA THR A 349 12.82 5.45 17.09
C THR A 349 11.98 4.44 16.29
N PRO A 350 12.38 3.16 16.23
CA PRO A 350 11.56 2.11 15.61
C PRO A 350 10.15 2.00 16.21
N VAL A 351 10.01 2.19 17.52
CA VAL A 351 8.70 2.18 18.21
C VAL A 351 7.82 3.33 17.72
N GLU A 352 8.38 4.54 17.58
CA GLU A 352 7.63 5.68 17.04
C GLU A 352 7.24 5.45 15.57
N LEU A 353 8.09 4.80 14.77
CA LEU A 353 7.77 4.41 13.39
C LEU A 353 6.67 3.33 13.32
N GLU A 354 6.67 2.37 14.26
CA GLU A 354 5.62 1.35 14.41
C GLU A 354 4.27 2.01 14.73
N ARG A 355 4.24 2.92 15.71
CA ARG A 355 3.05 3.67 16.10
C ARG A 355 2.49 4.55 14.97
N LEU A 356 3.34 5.16 14.14
CA LEU A 356 2.90 5.92 12.95
C LEU A 356 2.10 5.10 11.93
N ASN A 357 2.27 3.78 11.92
CA ASN A 357 1.51 2.85 11.08
C ASN A 357 0.42 2.10 11.88
N GLY A 358 0.29 2.35 13.20
CA GLY A 358 -0.68 1.72 14.08
C GLY A 358 -0.29 0.35 14.62
N PHE A 359 0.99 -0.03 14.53
CA PHE A 359 1.50 -1.27 15.12
C PHE A 359 1.65 -1.12 16.64
N PRO A 360 1.52 -2.23 17.41
CA PRO A 360 1.94 -2.26 18.80
C PRO A 360 3.43 -1.94 18.95
N ASP A 361 3.83 -1.46 20.13
CA ASP A 361 5.22 -1.21 20.45
C ASP A 361 6.06 -2.49 20.34
N ASP A 362 7.27 -2.33 19.81
CA ASP A 362 8.23 -3.40 19.64
C ASP A 362 7.76 -4.53 18.72
N TRP A 363 6.73 -4.31 17.91
CA TRP A 363 6.15 -5.31 17.01
C TRP A 363 7.22 -6.02 16.15
N SER A 364 8.17 -5.26 15.61
CA SER A 364 9.23 -5.80 14.74
C SER A 364 10.56 -6.07 15.45
N LYS A 365 10.60 -6.04 16.78
CA LYS A 365 11.84 -6.15 17.56
C LYS A 365 12.51 -7.52 17.49
N TYR A 366 11.75 -8.60 17.47
CA TYR A 366 12.27 -9.96 17.53
C TYR A 366 11.84 -10.77 16.31
N ASP A 367 12.76 -11.60 15.81
CA ASP A 367 12.48 -12.62 14.80
C ASP A 367 12.01 -13.93 15.44
N SER A 368 11.69 -14.93 14.61
CA SER A 368 11.15 -16.23 15.04
C SER A 368 12.11 -17.05 15.90
N ASN A 369 13.41 -16.72 15.90
CA ASN A 369 14.44 -17.34 16.75
C ASN A 369 14.68 -16.54 18.04
N GLY A 370 13.89 -15.51 18.32
CA GLY A 370 14.06 -14.62 19.46
C GLY A 370 15.23 -13.65 19.32
N LYS A 371 15.85 -13.54 18.13
CA LYS A 371 16.95 -12.62 17.89
C LYS A 371 16.40 -11.22 17.60
N GLN A 372 17.10 -10.21 18.12
CA GLN A 372 16.74 -8.82 17.84
C GLN A 372 16.99 -8.45 16.38
N VAL A 373 15.97 -7.87 15.76
CA VAL A 373 16.02 -7.28 14.43
C VAL A 373 16.62 -5.89 14.55
N SER A 374 17.57 -5.55 13.68
CA SER A 374 18.23 -4.24 13.72
C SER A 374 17.25 -3.10 13.47
N ASP A 375 17.46 -1.98 14.13
CA ASP A 375 16.61 -0.78 13.99
C ASP A 375 16.52 -0.28 12.55
N ALA A 376 17.59 -0.46 11.77
CA ALA A 376 17.57 -0.17 10.34
C ALA A 376 16.57 -1.03 9.56
N LYS A 377 16.48 -2.32 9.89
CA LYS A 377 15.54 -3.26 9.28
C LYS A 377 14.11 -3.03 9.80
N ARG A 378 13.92 -2.71 11.09
CA ARG A 378 12.63 -2.32 11.65
C ARG A 378 12.06 -1.08 10.94
N ALA A 379 12.89 -0.07 10.72
CA ALA A 379 12.53 1.12 9.96
C ALA A 379 12.21 0.82 8.48
N PHE A 380 12.95 -0.10 7.86
CA PHE A 380 12.67 -0.59 6.51
C PHE A 380 11.28 -1.21 6.41
N PHE A 381 10.87 -2.04 7.38
CA PHE A 381 9.52 -2.60 7.43
C PHE A 381 8.45 -1.51 7.50
N MET A 382 8.64 -0.50 8.35
CA MET A 382 7.68 0.59 8.51
C MET A 382 7.56 1.50 7.28
N GLY A 383 8.62 1.61 6.46
CA GLY A 383 8.53 2.26 5.15
C GLY A 383 7.57 1.54 4.19
N ASN A 384 7.58 0.20 4.22
CA ASN A 384 6.73 -0.64 3.37
C ASN A 384 5.34 -0.90 3.97
N ALA A 385 5.19 -0.85 5.29
CA ALA A 385 3.95 -1.19 5.97
C ALA A 385 2.81 -0.21 5.67
N LEU A 386 1.58 -0.72 5.65
CA LEU A 386 0.35 0.05 5.56
C LEU A 386 -0.02 0.71 6.91
N VAL A 387 -1.03 1.58 6.90
CA VAL A 387 -1.62 2.12 8.13
C VAL A 387 -2.74 1.20 8.59
N ILE A 388 -2.54 0.49 9.69
CA ILE A 388 -3.39 -0.61 10.16
C ILE A 388 -4.85 -0.18 10.35
N GLY A 389 -5.07 1.01 10.92
CA GLY A 389 -6.43 1.46 11.19
C GLY A 389 -7.27 1.69 9.93
N LEU A 390 -6.66 2.02 8.79
CA LEU A 390 -7.38 2.07 7.51
C LEU A 390 -7.85 0.68 7.06
N ILE A 391 -7.03 -0.35 7.30
CA ILE A 391 -7.39 -1.74 6.98
C ILE A 391 -8.51 -2.22 7.88
N GLU A 392 -8.47 -1.87 9.17
CA GLU A 392 -9.53 -2.16 10.11
C GLU A 392 -10.86 -1.52 9.68
N ILE A 393 -10.84 -0.24 9.28
CA ILE A 393 -12.04 0.50 8.84
C ILE A 393 -12.67 -0.18 7.62
N VAL A 394 -11.89 -0.46 6.58
CA VAL A 394 -12.40 -1.14 5.37
C VAL A 394 -12.83 -2.58 5.70
N GLY A 395 -12.04 -3.31 6.49
CA GLY A 395 -12.31 -4.67 6.91
C GLY A 395 -13.63 -4.82 7.68
N LYS A 396 -14.01 -3.84 8.51
CA LYS A 396 -15.30 -3.83 9.23
C LYS A 396 -16.48 -3.77 8.26
N VAL A 397 -16.36 -2.93 7.22
CA VAL A 397 -17.41 -2.79 6.20
C VAL A 397 -17.54 -4.07 5.37
N ILE A 398 -16.42 -4.66 4.95
CA ILE A 398 -16.44 -5.96 4.23
C ILE A 398 -17.04 -7.06 5.13
N SER A 399 -16.71 -7.08 6.44
CA SER A 399 -17.23 -8.09 7.37
C SER A 399 -18.74 -7.97 7.55
N PHE A 400 -19.24 -6.73 7.60
CA PHE A 400 -20.67 -6.46 7.65
C PHE A 400 -21.38 -6.97 6.39
N ASP A 401 -20.84 -6.69 5.21
CA ASP A 401 -21.40 -7.16 3.95
C ASP A 401 -21.37 -8.69 3.84
N LEU A 402 -20.30 -9.34 4.31
CA LEU A 402 -20.22 -10.80 4.35
C LEU A 402 -21.36 -11.40 5.18
N LYS A 403 -21.68 -10.82 6.34
CA LYS A 403 -22.73 -11.32 7.26
C LYS A 403 -24.16 -11.11 6.75
N ILE A 404 -24.38 -10.13 5.87
CA ILE A 404 -25.68 -9.95 5.22
C ILE A 404 -25.88 -10.96 4.09
N GLU A 405 -24.77 -11.52 3.59
CA GLU A 405 -24.76 -12.44 2.47
C GLU A 405 -24.84 -13.92 2.84
N ASP A 406 -24.61 -14.26 4.11
CA ASP A 406 -24.84 -15.57 4.73
C ASP A 406 -26.25 -15.61 5.34
#